data_AF-B4JG74-F1
#
_entry.id   AF-B4JG74-F1
#
_cell.length_a   1.000
_cell.length_b   1.000
_cell.length_c   1.000
_cell.angle_alpha   90.00
_cell.angle_beta   90.00
_cell.angle_gamma   90.00
#
_symmetry.space_group_name_H-M   'P 1'
#
loop_
_entity.id
_entity.type
_entity.pdbx_description
1 polymer ?
#
loop_
_entity_poly.entity_id
_entity_poly.type
_entity_poly.pdbx_seq_one_letter_code
_entity_poly.pdbx_strand_id
1 'polypeptide(L)'
;MPVSYQNLSYEELNMKLGRELSPHLTIYKIQLTSAMSILLRISGFVLGMGFWAIGLMGLFCNMDINELATKIEEFELSKNFLSFLKFIIILPFAYHMVVGTRHLIFYLNVFLSKKGIYATGYAALAMTLIVAAALTGINLENEMEDLCEVSNVGQLGAEVQSLVNEKSDE
;
A
#
# COMPACT_ATOMS: atom_id res chain seq x y z
N MET A 1 -48.18 -16.84 -9.71
CA MET A 1 -47.10 -17.62 -9.08
C MET A 1 -47.71 -18.78 -8.32
N PRO A 2 -47.07 -19.96 -8.25
CA PRO A 2 -47.56 -21.09 -7.48
C PRO A 2 -47.66 -20.73 -6.00
N VAL A 3 -48.64 -21.30 -5.28
CA VAL A 3 -48.88 -21.02 -3.84
C VAL A 3 -47.63 -21.28 -3.00
N SER A 4 -46.78 -22.24 -3.40
CA SER A 4 -45.49 -22.55 -2.77
C SER A 4 -44.43 -21.45 -2.84
N TYR A 5 -44.75 -20.29 -3.43
CA TYR A 5 -43.86 -19.12 -3.55
C TYR A 5 -44.42 -17.88 -2.84
N GLN A 6 -45.67 -17.91 -2.37
CA GLN A 6 -46.34 -16.73 -1.80
C GLN A 6 -45.81 -16.34 -0.41
N ASN A 7 -45.20 -17.28 0.31
CA ASN A 7 -44.67 -17.08 1.66
C ASN A 7 -43.13 -17.14 1.72
N LEU A 8 -42.44 -17.14 0.58
CA LEU A 8 -40.98 -17.17 0.55
C LEU A 8 -40.41 -15.76 0.71
N SER A 9 -39.30 -15.64 1.44
CA SER A 9 -38.47 -14.43 1.41
C SER A 9 -37.91 -14.18 0.02
N TYR A 10 -37.42 -12.96 -0.22
CA TYR A 10 -36.78 -12.58 -1.48
C TYR A 10 -35.62 -13.53 -1.83
N GLU A 11 -34.79 -13.90 -0.85
CA GLU A 11 -33.64 -14.78 -1.08
C GLU A 11 -34.08 -16.20 -1.43
N GLU A 12 -34.99 -16.78 -0.65
CA GLU A 12 -35.53 -18.12 -0.90
C GLU A 12 -36.25 -18.22 -2.25
N LEU A 13 -36.99 -17.17 -2.63
CA LEU A 13 -37.63 -17.08 -3.93
C LEU A 13 -36.60 -17.12 -5.06
N ASN A 14 -35.52 -16.34 -4.98
CA ASN A 14 -34.50 -16.29 -6.02
C ASN A 14 -33.67 -17.58 -6.10
N MET A 15 -33.34 -18.19 -4.94
CA MET A 15 -32.68 -19.50 -4.89
C MET A 15 -33.55 -20.58 -5.52
N LYS A 16 -34.86 -20.60 -5.20
CA LYS A 16 -35.82 -21.58 -5.74
C LYS A 16 -36.08 -21.39 -7.24
N LEU A 17 -36.03 -20.16 -7.73
CA LEU A 17 -36.15 -19.86 -9.15
C LEU A 17 -34.85 -20.11 -9.94
N GLY A 18 -33.76 -20.51 -9.29
CA GLY A 18 -32.47 -20.74 -9.94
C GLY A 18 -31.91 -19.48 -10.60
N ARG A 19 -32.21 -18.30 -10.04
CA ARG A 19 -31.73 -17.03 -10.59
C ARG A 19 -30.27 -16.84 -10.24
N GLU A 20 -29.43 -16.79 -11.26
CA GLU A 20 -28.01 -16.50 -11.10
C GLU A 20 -27.78 -15.03 -10.74
N LEU A 21 -26.72 -14.79 -9.98
CA LEU A 21 -26.28 -13.45 -9.62
C LEU A 21 -25.61 -12.81 -10.84
N SER A 22 -25.95 -11.56 -11.15
CA SER A 22 -25.23 -10.84 -12.21
C SER A 22 -23.74 -10.72 -11.86
N PRO A 23 -22.85 -10.75 -12.88
CA PRO A 23 -21.43 -10.50 -12.65
C PRO A 23 -21.25 -9.10 -12.08
N HIS A 24 -20.39 -8.97 -11.06
CA HIS A 24 -20.19 -7.72 -10.33
C HIS A 24 -18.69 -7.37 -10.29
N LEU A 25 -17.91 -7.91 -9.35
CA LEU A 25 -16.49 -7.57 -9.22
C LEU A 25 -15.66 -7.92 -10.46
N THR A 26 -16.05 -8.95 -11.22
CA THR A 26 -15.35 -9.39 -12.43
C THR A 26 -15.49 -8.44 -13.61
N ILE A 27 -16.57 -7.64 -13.66
CA ILE A 27 -16.84 -6.71 -14.77
C ILE A 27 -16.74 -5.23 -14.36
N TYR A 28 -16.66 -4.94 -13.06
CA TYR A 28 -16.63 -3.57 -12.57
C TYR A 28 -15.26 -2.93 -12.77
N LYS A 29 -15.22 -1.72 -13.33
CA LYS A 29 -13.97 -0.97 -13.53
C LYS A 29 -13.38 -0.55 -12.17
N ILE A 30 -12.12 -0.91 -11.93
CA ILE A 30 -11.38 -0.45 -10.75
C ILE A 30 -11.22 1.07 -10.80
N GLN A 31 -11.73 1.75 -9.78
CA GLN A 31 -11.60 3.19 -9.59
C GLN A 31 -10.62 3.47 -8.44
N LEU A 32 -10.02 4.67 -8.43
CA LEU A 32 -9.14 5.11 -7.34
C LEU A 32 -9.83 4.96 -5.98
N THR A 33 -11.09 5.34 -5.89
CA THR A 33 -11.90 5.27 -4.66
C THR A 33 -12.12 3.84 -4.17
N SER A 34 -12.47 2.90 -5.06
CA SER A 34 -12.66 1.49 -4.71
C SER A 34 -11.35 0.85 -4.29
N ALA A 35 -10.25 1.12 -5.02
CA ALA A 35 -8.94 0.58 -4.70
C ALA A 35 -8.47 1.08 -3.33
N MET A 36 -8.56 2.39 -3.07
CA MET A 36 -8.18 2.95 -1.77
C MET A 36 -9.03 2.40 -0.62
N SER A 37 -10.33 2.19 -0.84
CA SER A 37 -11.21 1.61 0.18
C SER A 37 -10.83 0.16 0.51
N ILE A 38 -10.45 -0.63 -0.49
CA ILE A 38 -9.96 -2.01 -0.29
C ILE A 38 -8.63 -1.99 0.46
N LEU A 39 -7.67 -1.16 0.01
CA LEU A 39 -6.36 -1.04 0.64
C LEU A 39 -6.44 -0.57 2.09
N LEU A 40 -7.39 0.30 2.45
CA LEU A 40 -7.58 0.73 3.84
C LEU A 40 -8.02 -0.43 4.74
N ARG A 41 -8.88 -1.32 4.24
CA ARG A 41 -9.29 -2.52 4.97
C ARG A 41 -8.13 -3.50 5.11
N ILE A 42 -7.39 -3.73 4.03
CA ILE A 42 -6.22 -4.63 4.03
C ILE A 42 -5.15 -4.10 4.99
N SER A 43 -4.81 -2.81 4.95
CA SER A 43 -3.81 -2.24 5.85
C SER A 43 -4.26 -2.34 7.31
N GLY A 44 -5.54 -2.09 7.61
CA GLY A 44 -6.08 -2.25 8.96
C GLY A 44 -6.02 -3.70 9.45
N PHE A 45 -6.33 -4.66 8.58
CA PHE A 45 -6.23 -6.08 8.89
C PHE A 45 -4.78 -6.51 9.15
N VAL A 46 -3.83 -6.09 8.30
CA VAL A 46 -2.39 -6.37 8.46
C VAL A 46 -1.87 -5.80 9.78
N LEU A 47 -2.19 -4.54 10.10
CA LEU A 47 -1.79 -3.92 11.36
C LEU A 47 -2.41 -4.63 12.58
N GLY A 48 -3.69 -4.99 12.49
CA GLY A 48 -4.39 -5.74 13.53
C GLY A 48 -3.73 -7.10 13.78
N MET A 49 -3.45 -7.86 12.71
CA MET A 49 -2.73 -9.13 12.81
C MET A 49 -1.32 -8.96 13.40
N GLY A 50 -0.59 -7.91 12.98
CA GLY A 50 0.74 -7.61 13.52
C GLY A 50 0.70 -7.35 15.03
N PHE A 51 -0.27 -6.57 15.50
CA PHE A 51 -0.45 -6.30 16.93
C PHE A 51 -0.78 -7.58 17.71
N TRP A 52 -1.70 -8.41 17.19
CA TRP A 52 -2.01 -9.71 17.79
C TRP A 52 -0.80 -10.65 17.80
N ALA A 53 -0.03 -10.71 16.72
CA ALA A 53 1.15 -11.56 16.63
C ALA A 53 2.21 -11.18 17.67
N ILE A 54 2.49 -9.88 17.85
CA ILE A 54 3.42 -9.41 18.88
C ILE A 54 2.89 -9.73 20.29
N GLY A 55 1.60 -9.50 20.54
CA GLY A 55 0.99 -9.82 21.84
C GLY A 55 1.01 -11.32 22.18
N LEU A 56 0.69 -12.18 21.21
CA LEU A 56 0.74 -13.62 21.38
C LEU A 56 2.18 -14.13 21.51
N MET A 57 3.13 -13.56 20.76
CA MET A 57 4.54 -13.86 20.91
C MET A 57 5.01 -13.53 22.33
N GLY A 58 4.66 -12.37 22.88
CA GLY A 58 5.01 -12.02 24.26
C GLY A 58 4.36 -12.91 25.32
N LEU A 59 3.22 -13.55 25.01
CA LEU A 59 2.53 -14.47 25.93
C LEU A 59 3.09 -15.89 25.88
N PHE A 60 3.46 -16.38 24.69
CA PHE A 60 3.85 -17.78 24.48
C PHE A 60 5.35 -18.01 24.33
N CYS A 61 6.12 -16.99 23.93
CA CYS A 61 7.57 -17.09 23.81
C CYS A 61 8.24 -16.56 25.07
N ASN A 62 9.17 -17.33 25.64
CA ASN A 62 10.04 -16.90 26.74
C ASN A 62 11.25 -16.09 26.23
N MET A 63 11.04 -15.24 25.21
CA MET A 63 12.10 -14.46 24.58
C MET A 63 11.85 -12.98 24.85
N ASP A 64 12.88 -12.29 25.36
CA ASP A 64 12.83 -10.83 25.50
C ASP A 64 12.99 -10.15 24.14
N ILE A 65 12.48 -8.93 24.00
CA ILE A 65 12.59 -8.11 22.80
C ILE A 65 14.05 -7.89 22.42
N ASN A 66 14.94 -7.76 23.40
CA ASN A 66 16.38 -7.62 23.17
C ASN A 66 16.98 -8.87 22.55
N GLU A 67 16.61 -10.06 23.04
CA GLU A 67 17.09 -11.34 22.49
C GLU A 67 16.58 -11.54 21.05
N LEU A 68 15.33 -11.14 20.77
CA LEU A 68 14.79 -11.16 19.42
C LEU A 68 15.58 -10.24 18.48
N ALA A 69 15.93 -9.03 18.93
CA ALA A 69 16.72 -8.10 18.14
C ALA A 69 18.11 -8.65 17.83
N THR A 70 18.80 -9.24 18.81
CA THR A 70 20.11 -9.88 18.60
C THR A 70 20.01 -11.02 17.59
N LYS A 71 18.98 -11.87 17.67
CA LYS A 71 18.77 -12.95 16.68
C LYS A 71 18.53 -12.41 15.28
N ILE A 72 17.84 -11.28 15.13
CA ILE A 72 17.65 -10.64 13.82
C ILE A 72 18.99 -10.12 13.28
N GLU A 73 19.86 -9.58 14.15
CA GLU A 73 21.19 -9.12 13.77
C GLU A 73 22.12 -10.27 13.34
N GLU A 74 21.98 -11.45 13.94
CA GLU A 74 22.74 -12.66 13.57
C GLU A 74 22.47 -13.15 12.14
N PHE A 75 21.35 -12.77 11.51
CA PHE A 75 21.07 -13.12 10.11
C PHE A 75 21.94 -12.36 9.10
N GLU A 76 22.81 -11.44 9.54
CA GLU A 76 23.75 -10.66 8.72
C GLU A 76 23.11 -10.04 7.46
N LEU A 77 21.86 -9.60 7.57
CA LEU A 77 21.13 -9.00 6.47
C LEU A 77 21.80 -7.69 6.03
N SER A 78 21.85 -7.44 4.72
CA SER A 78 22.39 -6.18 4.20
C SER A 78 21.59 -4.99 4.74
N LYS A 79 22.28 -3.88 5.02
CA LYS A 79 21.66 -2.66 5.57
C LYS A 79 20.51 -2.16 4.69
N ASN A 80 20.68 -2.25 3.37
CA ASN A 80 19.68 -1.83 2.40
C ASN A 80 18.43 -2.73 2.47
N PHE A 81 18.61 -4.04 2.59
CA PHE A 81 17.49 -4.97 2.73
C PHE A 81 16.73 -4.77 4.04
N LEU A 82 17.44 -4.52 5.15
CA LEU A 82 16.82 -4.22 6.43
C LEU A 82 16.02 -2.90 6.39
N SER A 83 16.56 -1.87 5.73
CA SER A 83 15.85 -0.60 5.51
C SER A 83 14.57 -0.79 4.68
N PHE A 84 14.67 -1.58 3.60
CA PHE A 84 13.50 -1.93 2.78
C PHE A 84 12.43 -2.67 3.58
N LEU A 85 12.82 -3.62 4.44
CA LEU A 85 11.87 -4.35 5.28
C LEU A 85 11.17 -3.43 6.29
N LYS A 86 11.91 -2.49 6.90
CA LYS A 86 11.32 -1.44 7.75
C LYS A 86 10.30 -0.62 6.98
N PHE A 87 10.62 -0.19 5.77
CA PHE A 87 9.70 0.58 4.92
C PHE A 87 8.41 -0.21 4.62
N ILE A 88 8.51 -1.49 4.28
CA ILE A 88 7.34 -2.35 4.01
C ILE A 88 6.44 -2.50 5.24
N ILE A 89 7.00 -2.54 6.44
CA ILE A 89 6.24 -2.62 7.70
C ILE A 89 5.57 -1.27 8.02
N ILE A 90 6.25 -0.16 7.76
CA ILE A 90 5.79 1.20 8.06
C ILE A 90 4.72 1.68 7.06
N LEU A 91 4.83 1.29 5.78
CA LEU A 91 3.93 1.72 4.72
C LEU A 91 2.43 1.47 5.01
N PRO A 92 1.98 0.27 5.44
CA PRO A 92 0.56 0.06 5.78
C PRO A 92 0.11 0.92 6.95
N PHE A 93 0.98 1.20 7.93
CA PHE A 93 0.70 2.11 9.04
C PHE A 93 0.47 3.55 8.55
N ALA A 94 1.42 4.08 7.79
CA ALA A 94 1.32 5.42 7.21
C ALA A 94 0.07 5.57 6.33
N TYR A 95 -0.19 4.56 5.48
CA TYR A 95 -1.37 4.54 4.62
C TYR A 95 -2.67 4.54 5.42
N HIS A 96 -2.77 3.64 6.42
CA HIS A 96 -3.98 3.52 7.23
C HIS A 96 -4.25 4.80 8.03
N MET A 97 -3.21 5.44 8.57
CA MET A 97 -3.33 6.69 9.31
C MET A 97 -3.83 7.83 8.42
N VAL A 98 -3.21 8.04 7.25
CA VAL A 98 -3.53 9.15 6.34
C VAL A 98 -4.92 8.96 5.71
N VAL A 99 -5.17 7.78 5.13
CA VAL A 99 -6.45 7.49 4.48
C VAL A 99 -7.57 7.32 5.51
N GLY A 100 -7.27 6.80 6.71
CA GLY A 100 -8.20 6.76 7.84
C GLY A 100 -8.62 8.17 8.28
N THR A 101 -7.67 9.09 8.41
CA THR A 101 -7.96 10.51 8.67
C THR A 101 -8.84 11.12 7.58
N ARG A 102 -8.56 10.83 6.31
CA ARG A 102 -9.42 11.25 5.19
C ARG A 102 -10.85 10.72 5.33
N HIS A 103 -11.03 9.47 5.78
CA HIS A 103 -12.36 8.93 6.06
C HIS A 103 -13.06 9.68 7.21
N LEU A 104 -12.34 10.03 8.29
CA LEU A 104 -12.91 10.86 9.38
C LEU A 104 -13.34 12.24 8.87
N ILE A 105 -12.59 12.86 7.96
CA ILE A 105 -12.99 14.12 7.31
C ILE A 105 -14.27 13.92 6.48
N PHE A 106 -14.42 12.77 5.81
CA PHE A 106 -15.66 12.46 5.08
C PHE A 106 -16.88 12.26 6.01
N TYR A 107 -16.68 11.76 7.23
CA TYR A 107 -17.76 11.72 8.25
C TYR A 107 -18.26 13.11 8.64
N LEU A 108 -17.42 14.14 8.50
CA LEU A 108 -17.80 15.54 8.70
C LEU A 108 -18.48 16.17 7.46
N ASN A 109 -18.83 15.36 6.45
CA ASN A 109 -19.40 15.79 5.17
C ASN A 109 -18.53 16.75 4.35
N VAL A 110 -17.21 16.71 4.53
CA VAL A 110 -16.25 17.55 3.79
C VAL A 110 -15.68 16.78 2.60
N PHE A 111 -15.42 17.47 1.48
CA PHE A 111 -14.81 16.93 0.25
C PHE A 111 -15.57 15.80 -0.46
N LEU A 112 -16.90 15.71 -0.32
CA LEU A 112 -17.73 14.67 -0.95
C LEU A 112 -18.03 14.90 -2.45
N SER A 113 -17.55 15.98 -3.04
CA SER A 113 -17.66 16.18 -4.49
C SER A 113 -16.72 15.24 -5.25
N LYS A 114 -17.06 14.83 -6.48
CA LYS A 114 -16.18 13.96 -7.28
C LYS A 114 -14.76 14.52 -7.40
N LYS A 115 -14.64 15.83 -7.67
CA LYS A 115 -13.32 16.51 -7.74
C LYS A 115 -12.59 16.46 -6.38
N GLY A 116 -13.29 16.73 -5.28
CA GLY A 116 -12.71 16.68 -3.93
C GLY A 116 -12.23 15.29 -3.53
N ILE A 117 -13.02 14.25 -3.83
CA ILE A 117 -12.68 12.86 -3.53
C ILE A 117 -11.41 12.43 -4.27
N TYR A 118 -11.25 12.80 -5.54
CA TYR A 118 -10.05 12.47 -6.32
C TYR A 118 -8.84 13.32 -5.91
N ALA A 119 -9.00 14.63 -5.70
CA ALA A 119 -7.93 15.50 -5.24
C ALA A 119 -7.36 15.04 -3.89
N THR A 120 -8.24 14.78 -2.91
CA THR A 120 -7.83 14.23 -1.61
C THR A 120 -7.28 12.81 -1.70
N GLY A 121 -7.70 12.04 -2.72
CA GLY A 121 -7.16 10.70 -2.98
C GLY A 121 -5.69 10.73 -3.38
N TYR A 122 -5.34 11.53 -4.38
CA TYR A 122 -3.93 11.69 -4.80
C TYR A 122 -3.08 12.34 -3.72
N ALA A 123 -3.60 13.36 -3.02
CA ALA A 123 -2.91 13.99 -1.90
C ALA A 123 -2.61 12.99 -0.77
N ALA A 124 -3.57 12.12 -0.44
CA ALA A 124 -3.38 11.08 0.58
C ALA A 124 -2.32 10.05 0.18
N LEU A 125 -2.21 9.68 -1.10
CA LEU A 125 -1.17 8.77 -1.58
C LEU A 125 0.22 9.40 -1.47
N ALA A 126 0.37 10.65 -1.92
CA ALA A 126 1.64 11.36 -1.77
C ALA A 126 2.04 11.51 -0.29
N MET A 127 1.07 11.90 0.56
CA MET A 127 1.32 12.05 1.99
C MET A 127 1.69 10.74 2.67
N THR A 128 1.08 9.62 2.25
CA THR A 128 1.45 8.28 2.75
C THR A 128 2.93 7.98 2.52
N LEU A 129 3.43 8.24 1.30
CA LEU A 129 4.83 7.97 0.97
C LEU A 129 5.78 8.86 1.77
N ILE A 130 5.45 10.15 1.92
CA ILE A 130 6.24 11.10 2.71
C ILE A 130 6.29 10.66 4.19
N VAL A 131 5.15 10.31 4.79
CA VAL A 131 5.11 9.83 6.19
C VAL A 131 5.89 8.52 6.32
N ALA A 132 5.74 7.59 5.38
CA ALA A 132 6.47 6.32 5.43
C ALA A 132 7.99 6.52 5.33
N ALA A 133 8.46 7.37 4.41
CA ALA A 133 9.88 7.67 4.26
C ALA A 133 10.45 8.38 5.50
N ALA A 134 9.73 9.37 6.03
CA ALA A 134 10.12 10.09 7.24
C ALA A 134 10.22 9.16 8.46
N LEU A 135 9.26 8.24 8.64
CA LEU A 135 9.28 7.27 9.75
C LEU A 135 10.36 6.20 9.59
N THR A 136 10.73 5.86 8.36
CA THR A 136 11.81 4.89 8.09
C THR A 136 13.19 5.50 8.38
N GLY A 137 13.27 6.83 8.51
CA GLY A 137 14.54 7.54 8.71
C GLY A 137 15.38 7.60 7.44
N ILE A 138 14.74 7.50 6.27
CA ILE A 138 15.40 7.75 4.99
C ILE A 138 15.70 9.25 4.94
N ASN A 139 16.98 9.62 4.96
CA ASN A 139 17.40 10.97 4.61
C ASN A 139 17.11 11.15 3.11
N LEU A 140 15.93 11.69 2.78
CA LEU A 140 15.52 11.96 1.40
C LEU A 140 16.56 12.77 0.63
N GLU A 141 17.40 13.52 1.32
CA GLU A 141 18.50 14.29 0.74
C GLU A 141 19.51 13.38 0.02
N ASN A 142 19.88 12.24 0.61
CA ASN A 142 20.91 11.35 0.04
C ASN A 142 20.39 10.51 -1.14
N GLU A 143 19.15 10.02 -1.10
CA GLU A 143 18.58 9.23 -2.21
C GLU A 143 18.09 10.08 -3.38
N MET A 144 17.66 11.33 -3.14
CA MET A 144 17.35 12.27 -4.24
C MET A 144 18.63 12.75 -4.93
N GLU A 145 19.74 12.88 -4.19
CA GLU A 145 21.05 13.17 -4.75
C GLU A 145 21.54 11.99 -5.61
N ASP A 146 21.41 10.74 -5.15
CA ASP A 146 21.70 9.53 -5.95
C ASP A 146 20.78 9.38 -7.18
N LEU A 147 19.49 9.70 -7.08
CA LEU A 147 18.56 9.63 -8.22
C LEU A 147 18.78 10.78 -9.21
N CYS A 148 19.17 11.96 -8.74
CA CYS A 148 19.63 13.05 -9.59
C CYS A 148 20.97 12.71 -10.24
N GLU A 149 21.89 12.03 -9.54
CA GLU A 149 23.18 11.58 -10.07
C GLU A 149 22.98 10.47 -11.13
N VAL A 150 22.08 9.50 -10.88
CA VAL A 150 21.65 8.48 -11.85
C VAL A 150 20.88 9.10 -13.03
N SER A 151 20.07 10.13 -12.81
CA SER A 151 19.48 10.93 -13.90
C SER A 151 20.55 11.71 -14.68
N ASN A 152 21.66 12.07 -14.04
CA ASN A 152 22.80 12.76 -14.64
C ASN A 152 23.75 11.78 -15.38
N VAL A 153 23.52 10.46 -15.31
CA VAL A 153 24.09 9.44 -16.22
C VAL A 153 23.58 9.61 -17.66
N GLY A 154 22.91 10.72 -17.99
CA GLY A 154 22.99 11.33 -19.31
C GLY A 154 24.44 11.64 -19.75
N GLN A 155 25.40 11.69 -18.81
CA GLN A 155 26.83 11.83 -19.10
C GLN A 155 27.47 10.57 -19.70
N LEU A 156 27.03 9.35 -19.32
CA LEU A 156 27.51 8.12 -19.99
C LEU A 156 27.03 8.07 -21.45
N GLY A 157 25.83 8.58 -21.72
CA GLY A 157 25.28 8.69 -23.07
C GLY A 157 26.07 9.66 -23.96
N ALA A 158 26.57 10.75 -23.40
CA ALA A 158 27.42 11.71 -24.12
C ALA A 158 28.82 11.15 -24.40
N GLU A 159 29.40 10.39 -23.47
CA GLU A 159 30.73 9.79 -23.59
C GLU A 159 30.77 8.60 -24.56
N VAL A 160 29.71 7.80 -24.61
CA VAL A 160 29.54 6.75 -25.63
C VAL A 160 29.37 7.36 -27.02
N GLN A 161 28.68 8.50 -27.14
CA GLN A 161 28.49 9.18 -28.43
C GLN A 161 29.79 9.75 -28.99
N SER A 162 30.71 10.23 -28.14
CA SER A 162 32.03 10.69 -28.59
C SER A 162 32.94 9.54 -29.03
N LEU A 163 32.90 8.39 -28.35
CA LEU A 163 33.68 7.20 -28.74
C LEU A 163 33.16 6.53 -30.02
N VAL A 164 31.88 6.70 -30.34
CA VAL A 164 31.28 6.23 -31.61
C VAL A 164 31.68 7.13 -32.79
N ASN A 165 31.80 8.44 -32.58
CA ASN A 165 32.21 9.38 -33.63
C ASN A 165 33.73 9.31 -33.92
N GLU A 166 34.56 8.95 -32.95
CA GLU A 166 36.01 8.77 -33.16
C GLU A 166 36.32 7.49 -33.96
N LYS A 167 35.43 6.49 -33.93
CA LYS A 167 35.60 5.21 -34.63
C LYS A 167 35.03 5.19 -36.05
N SER A 168 34.40 6.28 -36.50
CA SER A 168 33.87 6.42 -37.87
C SER A 168 34.81 7.15 -38.84
N ASP A 169 35.94 7.66 -38.34
CA ASP A 169 36.94 8.42 -39.12
C ASP A 169 38.28 7.65 -39.33
N GLU A 170 38.32 6.35 -39.02
CA GLU A 170 39.32 5.37 -39.53
C GLU A 170 38.69 4.43 -40.56
#